data_AF-A0A8J8P4X4-F1
#
_entry.id   AF-A0A8J8P4X4-F1
#
_cell.length_a   1.000
_cell.length_b   1.000
_cell.length_c   1.000
_cell.angle_alpha   90.00
_cell.angle_beta   90.00
_cell.angle_gamma   90.00
#
_symmetry.space_group_name_H-M   'P 1'
#
loop_
_entity.id
_entity.type
_entity.pdbx_description
1 polymer ?
#
loop_
_entity_poly.entity_id
_entity_poly.type
_entity_poly.pdbx_seq_one_letter_code
_entity_poly.pdbx_strand_id
1 'polypeptide(L)'
;MLSFETERRLKNYLVAVAEGEGVLERLRQRLCEIRDFAPCMAFQRLDRCANDYLTSIQLLNFLRDNCVYSVTENECFRLLRFFDSDEDGRLSYSDFNQLLLPCEDNCLRQITLDRHACRVARYENLPLDIERGISGIIEREVELLRRLDGLKREMEIRYDFSPYAAFKNSS
;
A
#
# COMPACT_ATOMS: atom_id res chain seq x y z
N MET A 1 28.55 -6.17 18.98
CA MET A 1 27.95 -7.36 18.38
C MET A 1 26.49 -7.38 18.75
N LEU A 2 25.60 -7.57 17.78
CA LEU A 2 24.18 -7.78 18.07
C LEU A 2 24.02 -9.08 18.84
N SER A 3 23.13 -9.13 19.82
CA SER A 3 22.78 -10.39 20.45
C SER A 3 22.06 -11.31 19.46
N PHE A 4 22.18 -12.63 19.65
CA PHE A 4 21.48 -13.65 18.86
C PHE A 4 19.97 -13.39 18.78
N GLU A 5 19.38 -12.86 19.84
CA GLU A 5 17.96 -12.50 19.90
C GLU A 5 17.64 -11.29 19.01
N THR A 6 18.52 -10.27 18.95
CA THR A 6 18.36 -9.12 18.07
C THR A 6 18.53 -9.51 16.60
N GLU A 7 19.47 -10.42 16.29
CA GLU A 7 19.64 -11.00 14.96
C GLU A 7 18.40 -11.79 14.52
N ARG A 8 17.84 -12.63 15.41
CA ARG A 8 16.61 -13.38 15.15
C ARG A 8 15.42 -12.47 14.85
N ARG A 9 15.26 -11.36 15.60
CA ARG A 9 14.17 -10.40 15.37
C ARG A 9 14.33 -9.64 14.07
N LEU A 10 15.55 -9.23 13.73
CA LEU A 10 15.86 -8.62 12.43
C LEU A 10 15.52 -9.58 11.29
N LYS A 11 15.90 -10.86 11.40
CA LYS A 11 15.51 -11.89 10.44
C LYS A 11 13.99 -11.99 10.30
N ASN A 12 13.25 -12.06 11.41
CA ASN A 12 11.79 -12.13 11.36
C ASN A 12 11.16 -10.91 10.69
N TYR A 13 11.72 -9.71 10.92
CA TYR A 13 11.28 -8.48 10.26
C TYR A 13 11.51 -8.56 8.75
N LEU A 14 12.72 -8.92 8.30
CA LEU A 14 13.04 -9.03 6.88
C LEU A 14 12.20 -10.10 6.16
N VAL A 15 11.95 -11.23 6.81
CA VAL A 15 11.05 -12.27 6.28
C VAL A 15 9.63 -11.74 6.15
N ALA A 16 9.12 -11.01 7.16
CA ALA A 16 7.79 -10.43 7.11
C ALA A 16 7.65 -9.39 5.97
N VAL A 17 8.69 -8.58 5.72
CA VAL A 17 8.74 -7.65 4.58
C VAL A 17 8.67 -8.44 3.26
N ALA A 18 9.56 -9.41 3.05
CA ALA A 18 9.65 -10.15 1.80
C ALA A 18 8.35 -10.93 1.49
N GLU A 19 7.75 -11.58 2.49
CA GLU A 19 6.48 -12.27 2.33
C GLU A 19 5.32 -11.30 2.03
N GLY A 20 5.28 -10.18 2.74
CA GLY A 20 4.24 -9.15 2.60
C GLY A 20 4.25 -8.52 1.22
N GLU A 21 5.41 -8.01 0.80
CA GLU A 21 5.60 -7.41 -0.52
C GLU A 21 5.32 -8.39 -1.65
N GLY A 22 5.76 -9.66 -1.52
CA GLY A 22 5.47 -10.67 -2.52
C GLY A 22 3.96 -10.97 -2.66
N VAL A 23 3.19 -10.91 -1.57
CA VAL A 23 1.72 -11.02 -1.63
C VAL A 23 1.11 -9.81 -2.31
N LEU A 24 1.55 -8.60 -1.93
CA LEU A 24 1.06 -7.35 -2.51
C LEU A 24 1.32 -7.29 -4.01
N GLU A 25 2.53 -7.64 -4.45
CA GLU A 25 2.89 -7.61 -5.86
C GLU A 25 1.99 -8.53 -6.71
N ARG A 26 1.68 -9.74 -6.20
CA ARG A 26 0.72 -10.63 -6.87
C ARG A 26 -0.69 -10.04 -6.93
N LEU A 27 -1.13 -9.29 -5.91
CA LEU A 27 -2.43 -8.62 -5.94
C LEU A 27 -2.44 -7.46 -6.94
N ARG A 28 -1.39 -6.65 -6.98
CA ARG A 28 -1.21 -5.56 -7.96
C ARG A 28 -1.20 -6.09 -9.39
N GLN A 29 -0.47 -7.18 -9.64
CA GLN A 29 -0.46 -7.86 -10.95
C GLN A 29 -1.87 -8.36 -11.33
N ARG A 30 -2.57 -9.06 -10.44
CA ARG A 30 -3.94 -9.56 -10.70
C ARG A 30 -4.94 -8.44 -10.98
N LEU A 31 -4.85 -7.31 -10.27
CA LEU A 31 -5.67 -6.13 -10.56
C LEU A 31 -5.34 -5.57 -11.96
N CYS A 32 -4.06 -5.46 -12.27
CA CYS A 32 -3.59 -4.93 -13.56
C CYS A 32 -3.84 -5.89 -14.74
N GLU A 33 -3.99 -7.19 -14.51
CA GLU A 33 -4.40 -8.15 -15.55
C GLU A 33 -5.84 -7.94 -16.04
N ILE A 34 -6.71 -7.34 -15.22
CA ILE A 34 -8.09 -7.01 -15.61
C ILE A 34 -8.03 -5.96 -16.73
N ARG A 35 -8.49 -6.32 -17.93
CA ARG A 35 -8.37 -5.46 -19.13
C ARG A 35 -9.07 -4.11 -18.99
N ASP A 36 -10.20 -4.09 -18.30
CA ASP A 36 -11.04 -2.91 -18.12
C ASP A 36 -10.58 -2.03 -16.94
N PHE A 37 -9.55 -2.45 -16.20
CA PHE A 37 -9.00 -1.65 -15.11
C PHE A 37 -8.06 -0.57 -15.64
N ALA A 38 -8.37 0.70 -15.33
CA ALA A 38 -7.48 1.84 -15.53
C ALA A 38 -7.23 2.57 -14.20
N PRO A 39 -5.98 2.91 -13.82
CA PRO A 39 -5.66 3.50 -12.51
C PRO A 39 -6.33 4.85 -12.27
N CYS A 40 -6.50 5.65 -13.34
CA CYS A 40 -7.22 6.92 -13.32
C CYS A 40 -8.70 6.76 -12.94
N MET A 41 -9.36 5.66 -13.35
CA MET A 41 -10.73 5.37 -12.95
C MET A 41 -10.82 5.03 -11.46
N ALA A 42 -9.85 4.27 -10.94
CA ALA A 42 -9.72 4.03 -9.51
C ALA A 42 -9.49 5.34 -8.74
N PHE A 43 -8.61 6.21 -9.21
CA PHE A 43 -8.37 7.50 -8.57
C PHE A 43 -9.65 8.35 -8.52
N GLN A 44 -10.39 8.47 -9.63
CA GLN A 44 -11.68 9.18 -9.67
C GLN A 44 -12.74 8.55 -8.76
N ARG A 45 -12.75 7.21 -8.66
CA ARG A 45 -13.64 6.47 -7.76
C ARG A 45 -13.38 6.80 -6.29
N LEU A 46 -12.13 7.04 -5.91
CA LEU A 46 -11.76 7.41 -4.54
C LEU A 46 -11.88 8.93 -4.31
N ASP A 47 -11.52 9.76 -5.29
CA ASP A 47 -11.63 11.22 -5.23
C ASP A 47 -13.03 11.73 -5.63
N ARG A 48 -14.02 11.42 -4.79
CA ARG A 48 -15.41 11.88 -5.01
C ARG A 48 -15.59 13.40 -4.93
N CYS A 49 -14.58 14.13 -4.46
CA CYS A 49 -14.57 15.58 -4.36
C CYS A 49 -13.98 16.25 -5.60
N ALA A 50 -13.26 15.49 -6.44
CA ALA A 50 -12.54 16.00 -7.62
C ALA A 50 -11.57 17.14 -7.25
N ASN A 51 -10.82 16.92 -6.16
CA ASN A 51 -9.80 17.85 -5.69
C ASN A 51 -8.39 17.48 -6.19
N ASP A 52 -8.26 16.41 -6.98
CA ASP A 52 -7.02 15.86 -7.54
C ASP A 52 -6.03 15.31 -6.50
N TYR A 53 -6.53 15.01 -5.29
CA TYR A 53 -5.76 14.35 -4.24
C TYR A 53 -6.65 13.45 -3.38
N LEU A 54 -6.05 12.44 -2.75
CA LEU A 54 -6.73 11.56 -1.79
C LEU A 54 -6.30 11.85 -0.36
N THR A 55 -7.25 11.68 0.55
CA THR A 55 -7.09 11.81 1.99
C THR A 55 -7.33 10.48 2.70
N SER A 56 -6.88 10.35 3.95
CA SER A 56 -7.13 9.18 4.80
C SER A 56 -8.62 8.85 4.92
N ILE A 57 -9.47 9.88 4.99
CA ILE A 57 -10.93 9.75 5.09
C ILE A 57 -11.51 9.17 3.78
N GLN A 58 -11.04 9.62 2.62
CA GLN A 58 -11.49 9.07 1.33
C GLN A 58 -11.09 7.60 1.16
N LEU A 59 -9.86 7.23 1.55
CA LEU A 59 -9.42 5.84 1.59
C LEU A 59 -10.29 5.00 2.52
N LEU A 60 -10.58 5.51 3.73
CA LEU A 60 -11.43 4.81 4.69
C LEU A 60 -12.85 4.63 4.16
N ASN A 61 -13.45 5.68 3.60
CA ASN A 61 -14.80 5.61 3.02
C ASN A 61 -14.86 4.57 1.90
N PHE A 62 -13.87 4.54 1.01
CA PHE A 62 -13.78 3.54 -0.04
C PHE A 62 -13.71 2.10 0.51
N LEU A 63 -12.95 1.87 1.57
CA LEU A 63 -12.90 0.57 2.26
C LEU A 63 -14.27 0.20 2.85
N ARG A 64 -14.97 1.16 3.49
CA ARG A 64 -16.30 0.93 4.07
C ARG A 64 -17.36 0.65 3.02
N ASP A 65 -17.32 1.34 1.88
CA ASP A 65 -18.19 1.06 0.72
C ASP A 65 -18.01 -0.38 0.22
N ASN A 66 -16.79 -0.92 0.35
CA ASN A 66 -16.41 -2.28 -0.03
C ASN A 66 -16.51 -3.31 1.11
N CYS A 67 -17.25 -2.99 2.16
CA CYS A 67 -17.47 -3.84 3.33
C CYS A 67 -16.19 -4.21 4.12
N VAL A 68 -15.12 -3.43 4.02
CA VAL A 68 -13.90 -3.58 4.81
C VAL A 68 -14.00 -2.71 6.05
N TYR A 69 -14.33 -3.32 7.19
CA TYR A 69 -14.56 -2.60 8.45
C TYR A 69 -13.40 -2.70 9.47
N SER A 70 -12.39 -3.51 9.16
CA SER A 70 -11.22 -3.84 9.99
C SER A 70 -10.22 -2.68 10.13
N VAL A 71 -10.22 -1.73 9.18
CA VAL A 71 -9.23 -0.66 9.06
C VAL A 71 -9.70 0.63 9.73
N THR A 72 -8.82 1.26 10.51
CA THR A 72 -9.10 2.55 11.17
C THR A 72 -8.60 3.75 10.35
N GLU A 73 -9.12 4.96 10.62
CA GLU A 73 -8.64 6.18 9.94
C GLU A 73 -7.15 6.43 10.17
N ASN A 74 -6.66 6.20 11.40
CA ASN A 74 -5.25 6.35 11.72
C ASN A 74 -4.34 5.37 10.95
N GLU A 75 -4.87 4.20 10.59
CA GLU A 75 -4.16 3.26 9.72
C GLU A 75 -4.14 3.73 8.27
N CYS A 76 -5.25 4.26 7.75
CA CYS A 76 -5.27 4.92 6.45
C CYS A 76 -4.32 6.11 6.40
N PHE A 77 -4.22 6.89 7.49
CA PHE A 77 -3.29 8.01 7.58
C PHE A 77 -1.83 7.56 7.56
N ARG A 78 -1.48 6.48 8.27
CA ARG A 78 -0.14 5.89 8.19
C ARG A 78 0.18 5.35 6.81
N LEU A 79 -0.77 4.69 6.16
CA LEU A 79 -0.63 4.23 4.79
C LEU A 79 -0.39 5.40 3.84
N LEU A 80 -1.19 6.46 3.96
CA LEU A 80 -1.04 7.68 3.17
C LEU A 80 0.37 8.24 3.33
N ARG A 81 0.83 8.43 4.58
CA ARG A 81 2.17 8.96 4.87
C ARG A 81 3.32 8.09 4.37
N PHE A 82 3.09 6.80 4.17
CA PHE A 82 4.10 5.91 3.60
C PHE A 82 4.30 6.14 2.10
N PHE A 83 3.26 6.53 1.36
CA PHE A 83 3.31 6.76 -0.09
C PHE A 83 3.38 8.24 -0.48
N ASP A 84 3.13 9.16 0.46
CA ASP A 84 3.21 10.61 0.32
C ASP A 84 4.66 11.05 0.01
N SER A 85 5.00 11.16 -1.28
CA SER A 85 6.37 11.41 -1.74
C SER A 85 6.84 12.85 -1.53
N ASP A 86 5.92 13.82 -1.50
CA ASP A 86 6.21 15.26 -1.33
C ASP A 86 5.86 15.78 0.07
N GLU A 87 5.43 14.89 0.97
CA GLU A 87 5.15 15.10 2.39
C GLU A 87 4.01 16.12 2.67
N ASP A 88 3.15 16.39 1.68
CA ASP A 88 2.07 17.37 1.77
C ASP A 88 0.86 16.87 2.61
N GLY A 89 0.88 15.59 3.00
CA GLY A 89 -0.17 14.94 3.78
C GLY A 89 -1.35 14.46 2.94
N ARG A 90 -1.18 14.31 1.63
CA ARG A 90 -2.18 13.84 0.66
C ARG A 90 -1.54 12.79 -0.26
N LEU A 91 -2.36 12.06 -1.02
CA LEU A 91 -1.84 11.25 -2.14
C LEU A 91 -2.18 11.93 -3.45
N SER A 92 -1.15 12.26 -4.21
CA SER A 92 -1.30 12.64 -5.61
C SER A 92 -1.66 11.40 -6.46
N TYR A 93 -2.04 11.63 -7.71
CA TYR A 93 -2.23 10.54 -8.67
C TYR A 93 -0.95 9.70 -8.86
N SER A 94 0.22 10.34 -8.78
CA SER A 94 1.52 9.66 -8.88
C SER A 94 1.74 8.70 -7.72
N ASP A 95 1.49 9.14 -6.49
CA ASP A 95 1.64 8.31 -5.29
C ASP A 95 0.63 7.15 -5.28
N PHE A 96 -0.59 7.43 -5.72
CA PHE A 96 -1.63 6.41 -5.86
C PHE A 96 -1.25 5.32 -6.88
N ASN A 97 -0.56 5.69 -7.96
CA ASN A 97 -0.04 4.71 -8.91
C ASN A 97 1.06 3.83 -8.28
N GLN A 98 1.87 4.36 -7.36
CA GLN A 98 2.86 3.54 -6.63
C GLN A 98 2.19 2.53 -5.70
N LEU A 99 1.06 2.90 -5.10
CA LEU A 99 0.25 2.01 -4.26
C LEU A 99 -0.38 0.85 -5.06
N LEU A 100 -0.99 1.14 -6.21
CA LEU A 100 -1.81 0.16 -6.95
C LEU A 100 -1.07 -0.62 -8.05
N LEU A 101 -0.01 -0.07 -8.64
CA LEU A 101 0.62 -0.69 -9.80
C LEU A 101 1.77 -1.62 -9.42
N PRO A 102 1.97 -2.73 -10.16
CA PRO A 102 3.09 -3.63 -9.96
C PRO A 102 4.42 -2.89 -10.13
N CYS A 103 5.41 -3.32 -9.34
CA CYS A 103 6.77 -2.80 -9.38
C CYS A 103 7.74 -3.77 -10.06
N GLU A 104 7.42 -5.06 -10.12
CA GLU A 104 8.28 -6.09 -10.73
C GLU A 104 7.97 -6.30 -12.22
N ASP A 105 6.71 -6.13 -12.63
CA ASP A 105 6.29 -6.23 -14.04
C ASP A 105 6.12 -4.85 -14.69
N ASN A 106 7.22 -4.31 -15.20
CA ASN A 106 7.25 -3.02 -15.89
C ASN A 106 6.43 -3.01 -17.18
N CYS A 107 6.27 -4.16 -17.85
CA CYS A 107 5.49 -4.25 -19.08
C CYS A 107 4.00 -4.11 -18.76
N LEU A 108 3.51 -4.88 -17.79
CA LEU A 108 2.12 -4.79 -17.32
C LEU A 108 1.81 -3.42 -16.72
N ARG A 109 2.76 -2.84 -15.97
CA ARG A 109 2.66 -1.47 -15.44
C ARG A 109 2.42 -0.47 -16.56
N GLN A 110 3.25 -0.49 -17.61
CA GLN A 110 3.13 0.44 -18.73
C GLN A 110 1.81 0.25 -19.50
N ILE A 111 1.47 -1.01 -19.81
CA ILE A 111 0.19 -1.34 -20.47
C ILE A 111 -0.99 -0.80 -19.68
N THR A 112 -0.97 -0.94 -18.35
CA THR A 112 -2.07 -0.51 -17.48
C THR A 112 -2.20 1.00 -17.39
N LEU A 113 -1.08 1.73 -17.42
CA LEU A 113 -1.06 3.19 -17.49
C LEU A 113 -1.60 3.73 -18.83
N ASP A 114 -1.33 3.03 -19.92
CA ASP A 114 -1.73 3.44 -21.27
C ASP A 114 -3.22 3.13 -21.59
N ARG A 115 -3.95 2.47 -20.68
CA ARG A 115 -5.36 2.14 -20.89
C ARG A 115 -6.24 3.38 -20.93
N HIS A 116 -7.21 3.36 -21.84
CA HIS A 116 -8.19 4.43 -21.94
C HIS A 116 -9.08 4.50 -20.70
N ALA A 117 -9.09 5.67 -20.06
CA ALA A 117 -9.95 5.99 -18.96
C ALA A 117 -11.37 6.31 -19.45
N CYS A 118 -12.38 5.65 -18.89
CA CYS A 118 -13.73 6.21 -18.91
C CYS A 118 -13.91 7.14 -17.71
N ARG A 119 -14.64 8.23 -17.87
CA ARG A 119 -14.96 9.12 -16.75
C ARG A 119 -15.88 8.39 -15.78
N VAL A 120 -15.45 8.26 -14.53
CA VAL A 120 -16.28 7.70 -13.46
C VAL A 120 -17.16 8.81 -12.89
N ALA A 121 -18.48 8.63 -12.90
CA ALA A 121 -19.38 9.61 -12.30
C ALA A 121 -19.24 9.63 -10.76
N ARG A 122 -19.62 10.76 -10.14
CA ARG A 122 -19.41 11.00 -8.70
C ARG A 122 -20.00 9.93 -7.76
N TYR A 123 -21.03 9.22 -8.18
CA TYR A 123 -21.70 8.19 -7.39
C TYR A 123 -21.65 6.81 -8.06
N GLU A 124 -20.88 6.69 -9.14
CA GLU A 124 -20.71 5.44 -9.87
C GLU A 124 -19.63 4.59 -9.20
N ASN A 125 -19.90 3.30 -9.08
CA ASN A 125 -18.94 2.33 -8.59
C ASN A 125 -18.28 1.65 -9.78
N LEU A 126 -17.05 1.20 -9.58
CA LEU A 126 -16.37 0.37 -10.57
C LEU A 126 -16.97 -1.05 -10.57
N PRO A 127 -16.70 -1.86 -11.60
CA PRO A 127 -16.97 -3.28 -11.58
C PRO A 127 -16.49 -3.95 -10.28
N LEU A 128 -17.28 -4.88 -9.75
CA LEU A 128 -17.10 -5.44 -8.41
C LEU A 128 -15.74 -6.13 -8.22
N ASP A 129 -15.24 -6.78 -9.25
CA ASP A 129 -13.91 -7.40 -9.30
C ASP A 129 -12.78 -6.38 -9.16
N ILE A 130 -12.91 -5.22 -9.83
CA ILE A 130 -11.97 -4.10 -9.73
C ILE A 130 -12.04 -3.47 -8.33
N GLU A 131 -13.24 -3.15 -7.84
CA GLU A 131 -13.46 -2.59 -6.50
C GLU A 131 -12.83 -3.49 -5.42
N ARG A 132 -13.06 -4.81 -5.51
CA ARG A 132 -12.47 -5.81 -4.61
C ARG A 132 -10.96 -5.95 -4.75
N GLY A 133 -10.43 -5.81 -5.96
CA GLY A 133 -8.99 -5.81 -6.19
C GLY A 133 -8.30 -4.63 -5.52
N ILE A 134 -8.87 -3.43 -5.68
CA ILE A 134 -8.36 -2.20 -5.07
C ILE A 134 -8.47 -2.27 -3.54
N SER A 135 -9.64 -2.63 -3.00
CA SER A 135 -9.84 -2.70 -1.54
C SER A 135 -8.97 -3.78 -0.91
N GLY A 136 -8.77 -4.91 -1.59
CA GLY A 136 -7.88 -5.98 -1.16
C GLY A 136 -6.41 -5.55 -1.09
N ILE A 137 -5.93 -4.74 -2.03
CA ILE A 137 -4.57 -4.18 -1.96
C ILE A 137 -4.45 -3.24 -0.75
N ILE A 138 -5.36 -2.27 -0.62
CA ILE A 138 -5.31 -1.27 0.46
C ILE A 138 -5.42 -1.94 1.84
N GLU A 139 -6.32 -2.91 2.01
CA GLU A 139 -6.44 -3.65 3.27
C GLU A 139 -5.14 -4.41 3.58
N ARG A 140 -4.55 -5.06 2.58
CA ARG A 140 -3.34 -5.86 2.79
C ARG A 140 -2.09 -5.01 3.06
N GLU A 141 -2.02 -3.82 2.49
CA GLU A 141 -1.02 -2.80 2.82
C GLU A 141 -1.11 -2.38 4.28
N VAL A 142 -2.32 -2.04 4.75
CA VAL A 142 -2.54 -1.68 6.15
C VAL A 142 -2.14 -2.81 7.09
N GLU A 143 -2.49 -4.05 6.76
CA GLU A 143 -2.11 -5.22 7.56
C GLU A 143 -0.60 -5.45 7.58
N LEU A 144 0.09 -5.23 6.46
CA LEU A 144 1.55 -5.33 6.39
C LEU A 144 2.19 -4.26 7.26
N LEU A 145 1.81 -2.99 7.09
CA LEU A 145 2.32 -1.88 7.91
C LEU A 145 2.08 -2.13 9.41
N ARG A 146 0.89 -2.64 9.78
CA ARG A 146 0.57 -3.00 11.17
C ARG A 146 1.51 -4.11 11.69
N ARG A 147 1.78 -5.16 10.90
CA ARG A 147 2.69 -6.25 11.27
C ARG A 147 4.13 -5.74 11.41
N LEU A 148 4.60 -4.92 10.46
CA LEU A 148 5.95 -4.36 10.46
C LEU A 148 6.16 -3.40 11.63
N ASP A 149 5.20 -2.54 11.94
CA ASP A 149 5.26 -1.66 13.11
C ASP A 149 5.36 -2.44 14.41
N GLY A 150 4.63 -3.55 14.54
CA GLY A 150 4.71 -4.45 15.69
C GLY A 150 6.11 -5.03 15.87
N LEU A 151 6.66 -5.64 14.81
CA LEU A 151 8.00 -6.21 14.82
C LEU A 151 9.10 -5.15 15.03
N LYS A 152 8.92 -3.95 14.47
CA LYS A 152 9.85 -2.83 14.64
C LYS A 152 9.92 -2.38 16.10
N ARG A 153 8.77 -2.21 16.77
CA ARG A 153 8.72 -1.87 18.20
C ARG A 153 9.40 -2.93 19.07
N GLU A 154 9.22 -4.21 18.75
CA GLU A 154 9.91 -5.30 19.46
C GLU A 154 11.44 -5.24 19.30
N MET A 155 11.94 -4.74 18.18
CA MET A 155 13.37 -4.50 17.97
C MET A 155 13.87 -3.25 18.70
N GLU A 156 13.12 -2.15 18.66
CA GLU A 156 13.50 -0.86 19.27
C GLU A 156 13.61 -0.89 20.80
N ILE A 157 12.88 -1.78 21.47
CA ILE A 157 12.95 -1.98 22.94
C ILE A 157 14.32 -2.56 23.37
N ARG A 158 15.13 -3.07 22.43
CA ARG A 158 16.41 -3.73 22.75
C ARG A 158 17.53 -2.70 22.91
N TYR A 159 18.24 -2.80 24.03
CA TYR A 159 19.39 -1.93 24.36
C TYR A 159 20.55 -2.04 23.36
N ASP A 160 20.68 -3.19 22.69
CA ASP A 160 21.76 -3.49 21.73
C ASP A 160 21.36 -3.22 20.27
N PHE A 161 20.12 -2.78 20.02
CA PHE A 161 19.67 -2.42 18.68
C PHE A 161 20.04 -0.98 18.36
N SER A 162 20.89 -0.81 17.35
CA SER A 162 21.02 0.46 16.64
C SER A 162 21.05 0.19 15.13
N PRO A 163 20.48 1.09 14.29
CA PRO A 163 20.55 0.93 12.84
C PRO A 163 22.00 0.72 12.35
N TYR A 164 22.96 1.41 12.98
CA TYR A 164 24.39 1.29 12.68
C TYR A 164 24.97 -0.09 13.01
N ALA A 165 24.53 -0.73 14.11
CA ALA A 165 24.98 -2.06 14.48
C ALA A 165 24.43 -3.17 13.55
N ALA A 166 23.24 -2.96 12.97
CA ALA A 166 22.62 -3.86 11.99
C ALA A 166 23.42 -4.00 10.69
N PHE A 167 23.94 -2.89 10.15
CA PHE A 167 24.68 -2.89 8.88
C PHE A 167 26.16 -3.27 9.00
N LYS A 168 26.77 -3.14 10.19
CA LYS A 168 28.21 -3.43 10.36
C LYS A 168 28.51 -4.93 10.45
N ASN A 169 27.52 -5.75 10.78
CA ASN A 169 27.67 -7.20 10.99
C ASN A 169 27.42 -8.04 9.72
N SER A 170 27.13 -7.42 8.57
CA SER A 170 26.91 -8.10 7.28
C SER A 170 28.15 -8.13 6.37
N SER A 171 29.36 -7.98 6.94
CA SER A 171 30.65 -8.07 6.23
C SER A 171 31.43 -9.28 6.70
#